data_AF-A0A955PAG7-F1
#
_entry.id   AF-A0A955PAG7-F1
#
_cell.length_a   1.000
_cell.length_b   1.000
_cell.length_c   1.000
_cell.angle_alpha   90.00
_cell.angle_beta   90.00
_cell.angle_gamma   90.00
#
_symmetry.space_group_name_H-M   'P 1'
#
loop_
_entity.id
_entity.type
_entity.pdbx_description
1 polymer ?
#
loop_
_entity_poly.entity_id
_entity_poly.type
_entity_poly.pdbx_seq_one_letter_code
_entity_poly.pdbx_strand_id
1 'polypeptide(L)'
;RKRPSTHRSFLMVEGVGKKKCEKYGDLFLESINDYCRKNGLEMDIFNGARRSPIKLKPSMTEAKEEAFKLFKEGRDVETVAKQIERAPTTTQGYLAEYIDSHGVTDPSPWVDPDLHHRIGQAIEKVGGERLRPIFEELGEEVPYDQIRVSATCWKNQMPRD
;
A
#
# COMPACT_ATOMS: atom_id res chain seq x y z
N ARG A 1 10.29 -29.21 4.11
CA ARG A 1 8.98 -29.39 3.42
C ARG A 1 7.89 -29.24 4.48
N LYS A 2 6.77 -28.55 4.20
CA LYS A 2 5.64 -28.36 5.15
C LYS A 2 4.46 -29.26 4.74
N ARG A 3 3.75 -29.83 5.71
CA ARG A 3 2.60 -30.74 5.48
C ARG A 3 1.39 -30.34 6.32
N PRO A 4 0.76 -29.19 6.05
CA PRO A 4 -0.37 -28.70 6.84
C PRO A 4 -1.59 -29.62 6.74
N SER A 5 -2.20 -29.96 7.87
CA SER A 5 -3.43 -30.78 7.93
C SER A 5 -4.71 -29.96 8.16
N THR A 6 -4.57 -28.70 8.56
CA THR A 6 -5.67 -27.78 8.92
C THR A 6 -5.54 -26.42 8.24
N HIS A 7 -6.64 -25.68 8.09
CA HIS A 7 -6.63 -24.29 7.59
C HIS A 7 -5.67 -23.37 8.36
N ARG A 8 -5.63 -23.53 9.69
CA ARG A 8 -4.70 -22.78 10.56
C ARG A 8 -3.24 -23.07 10.20
N SER A 9 -2.90 -24.34 9.98
CA SER A 9 -1.57 -24.77 9.58
C SER A 9 -1.23 -24.39 8.13
N PHE A 10 -2.24 -24.34 7.24
CA PHE A 10 -2.12 -23.91 5.85
C PHE A 10 -1.78 -22.42 5.75
N LEU A 11 -2.36 -21.57 6.60
CA LEU A 11 -2.01 -20.16 6.74
C LEU A 11 -0.56 -19.92 7.21
N MET A 12 0.09 -20.93 7.80
CA MET A 12 1.51 -20.84 8.18
C MET A 12 2.46 -21.17 7.02
N VAL A 13 1.94 -21.58 5.86
CA VAL A 13 2.71 -21.79 4.63
C VAL A 13 3.01 -20.43 3.99
N GLU A 14 4.27 -20.27 3.56
CA GLU A 14 4.71 -19.02 2.96
C GLU A 14 3.99 -18.79 1.62
N GLY A 15 3.47 -17.57 1.41
CA GLY A 15 2.69 -17.23 0.21
C GLY A 15 1.19 -17.60 0.27
N VAL A 16 0.71 -18.17 1.38
CA VAL A 16 -0.71 -18.49 1.62
C VAL A 16 -1.32 -17.46 2.58
N GLY A 17 -2.11 -16.52 2.03
CA GLY A 17 -2.90 -15.56 2.81
C GLY A 17 -4.37 -16.00 2.96
N LYS A 18 -5.16 -15.27 3.76
CA LYS A 18 -6.59 -15.56 4.06
C LYS A 18 -7.41 -15.91 2.82
N LYS A 19 -7.39 -15.06 1.78
CA LYS A 19 -8.14 -15.29 0.53
C LYS A 19 -7.77 -16.60 -0.18
N LYS A 20 -6.48 -16.98 -0.18
CA LYS A 20 -6.05 -18.26 -0.80
C LYS A 20 -6.44 -19.45 0.07
N CYS A 21 -6.40 -19.29 1.40
CA CYS A 21 -6.85 -20.29 2.35
C CYS A 21 -8.36 -20.54 2.23
N GLU A 22 -9.17 -19.50 2.11
CA GLU A 22 -10.62 -19.62 1.92
C GLU A 22 -10.96 -20.23 0.56
N LYS A 23 -10.26 -19.80 -0.50
CA LYS A 23 -10.58 -20.24 -1.87
C LYS A 23 -10.04 -21.63 -2.22
N TYR A 24 -8.90 -22.01 -1.66
CA TYR A 24 -8.17 -23.22 -2.07
C TYR A 24 -7.78 -24.12 -0.89
N GLY A 25 -8.08 -23.73 0.36
CA GLY A 25 -7.66 -24.46 1.55
C GLY A 25 -8.11 -25.91 1.54
N ASP A 26 -9.41 -26.13 1.36
CA ASP A 26 -9.99 -27.48 1.32
C ASP A 26 -9.34 -28.37 0.26
N LEU A 27 -9.21 -27.88 -0.97
CA LEU A 27 -8.64 -28.64 -2.10
C LEU A 27 -7.18 -29.07 -1.84
N PHE A 28 -6.36 -28.15 -1.32
CA PHE A 28 -4.96 -28.44 -1.03
C PHE A 28 -4.81 -29.34 0.21
N LEU A 29 -5.58 -29.08 1.26
CA LEU A 29 -5.55 -29.87 2.48
C LEU A 29 -5.99 -31.31 2.23
N GLU A 30 -7.04 -31.52 1.43
CA GLU A 30 -7.48 -32.85 1.00
C GLU A 30 -6.36 -33.58 0.26
N SER A 31 -5.76 -32.95 -0.76
CA SER A 31 -4.68 -33.56 -1.54
C SER A 31 -3.43 -33.87 -0.68
N ILE A 32 -3.06 -32.97 0.24
CA ILE A 32 -1.93 -33.17 1.16
C ILE A 32 -2.23 -34.30 2.15
N ASN A 33 -3.42 -34.34 2.72
CA ASN A 33 -3.84 -35.37 3.67
C ASN A 33 -3.89 -36.75 3.00
N ASP A 34 -4.45 -36.83 1.80
CA ASP A 34 -4.51 -38.06 1.01
C ASP A 34 -3.11 -38.56 0.65
N TYR A 35 -2.23 -37.67 0.20
CA TYR A 35 -0.86 -38.03 -0.10
C TYR A 35 -0.12 -38.52 1.14
N CYS A 36 -0.29 -37.85 2.29
CA CYS A 36 0.37 -38.26 3.53
C CYS A 36 -0.15 -39.62 4.02
N ARG A 37 -1.47 -39.85 3.99
CA ARG A 37 -2.07 -41.15 4.35
C ARG A 37 -1.59 -42.28 3.46
N LYS A 38 -1.60 -42.08 2.14
CA LYS A 38 -1.15 -43.10 1.16
C LYS A 38 0.32 -43.48 1.32
N ASN A 39 1.15 -42.56 1.80
CA ASN A 39 2.59 -42.75 1.92
C ASN A 39 3.06 -42.94 3.37
N GLY A 40 2.15 -43.07 4.35
CA GLY A 40 2.50 -43.23 5.77
C GLY A 40 3.31 -42.07 6.34
N LEU A 41 3.11 -40.86 5.83
CA LEU A 41 3.88 -39.68 6.20
C LEU A 41 3.24 -38.93 7.37
N GLU A 42 4.06 -38.51 8.32
CA GLU A 42 3.64 -37.59 9.38
C GLU A 42 3.20 -36.23 8.82
N MET A 43 2.08 -35.73 9.36
CA MET A 43 1.46 -34.44 9.06
C MET A 43 1.88 -33.38 10.08
N ASP A 44 1.64 -32.10 9.77
CA ASP A 44 2.00 -30.93 10.58
C ASP A 44 3.48 -30.81 10.93
N ILE A 45 4.35 -31.43 10.11
CA ILE A 45 5.78 -31.21 10.18
C ILE A 45 6.10 -29.82 9.63
N PHE A 46 6.41 -28.91 10.54
CA PHE A 46 7.08 -27.66 10.27
C PHE A 46 8.53 -27.82 10.72
N ASN A 47 9.43 -28.27 9.82
CA ASN A 47 10.85 -28.45 10.17
C ASN A 47 11.37 -27.23 10.94
N GLY A 48 11.91 -27.52 12.12
CA GLY A 48 12.15 -26.59 13.22
C GLY A 48 13.03 -25.40 12.86
N ALA A 49 12.38 -24.26 12.73
CA ALA A 49 12.87 -23.03 13.34
C ALA A 49 11.71 -22.54 14.19
N ARG A 50 11.93 -22.29 15.50
CA ARG A 50 10.97 -21.54 16.31
C ARG A 50 10.73 -20.23 15.60
N ARG A 51 9.65 -20.15 14.82
CA ARG A 51 9.26 -18.91 14.16
C ARG A 51 8.64 -18.05 15.24
N SER A 52 9.23 -16.88 15.47
CA SER A 52 8.52 -15.73 16.04
C SER A 52 7.13 -15.66 15.39
N PRO A 53 6.06 -15.29 16.13
CA PRO A 53 4.72 -15.21 15.58
C PRO A 53 4.79 -14.47 14.24
N ILE A 54 4.34 -15.12 13.16
CA ILE A 54 4.31 -14.50 11.83
C ILE A 54 3.39 -13.30 11.99
N LYS A 55 3.96 -12.10 12.10
CA LYS A 55 3.21 -10.86 11.88
C LYS A 55 2.75 -10.95 10.44
N LEU A 56 1.49 -11.34 10.26
CA LEU A 56 0.85 -11.31 8.97
C LEU A 56 0.89 -9.84 8.55
N LYS A 57 1.64 -9.55 7.47
CA LYS A 57 1.61 -8.21 6.89
C LYS A 57 0.14 -7.85 6.62
N PRO A 58 -0.30 -6.64 6.97
CA PRO A 58 -1.66 -6.22 6.69
C PRO A 58 -1.96 -6.47 5.21
N SER A 59 -3.18 -6.90 4.90
CA SER A 59 -3.62 -7.01 3.52
C SER A 59 -3.53 -5.64 2.83
N MET A 60 -3.57 -5.62 1.49
CA MET A 60 -3.52 -4.35 0.75
C MET A 60 -4.65 -3.38 1.15
N THR A 61 -5.84 -3.90 1.44
CA THR A 61 -6.98 -3.12 1.91
C THR A 61 -6.74 -2.58 3.33
N GLU A 62 -6.32 -3.44 4.27
CA GLU A 62 -6.02 -3.03 5.65
C GLU A 62 -4.89 -1.99 5.70
N ALA A 63 -3.83 -2.17 4.91
CA ALA A 63 -2.70 -1.24 4.84
C ALA A 63 -3.11 0.13 4.29
N LYS A 64 -4.03 0.16 3.31
CA LYS A 64 -4.55 1.41 2.74
C LYS A 64 -5.45 2.15 3.73
N GLU A 65 -6.35 1.44 4.41
CA GLU A 65 -7.20 2.03 5.45
C GLU A 65 -6.38 2.61 6.60
N GLU A 66 -5.33 1.91 7.02
CA GLU A 66 -4.40 2.42 8.04
C GLU A 66 -3.61 3.63 7.52
N ALA A 67 -3.11 3.59 6.29
CA ALA A 67 -2.43 4.74 5.67
C ALA A 67 -3.32 5.98 5.65
N PHE A 68 -4.60 5.84 5.28
CA PHE A 68 -5.56 6.95 5.23
C PHE A 68 -5.77 7.58 6.61
N LYS A 69 -5.86 6.77 7.67
CA LYS A 69 -5.97 7.28 9.05
C LYS A 69 -4.74 8.10 9.43
N LEU A 70 -3.54 7.61 9.10
CA LEU A 70 -2.29 8.31 9.41
C LEU A 70 -2.12 9.59 8.58
N PHE A 71 -2.53 9.59 7.31
CA PHE A 71 -2.53 10.81 6.50
C PHE A 71 -3.54 11.84 7.01
N LYS A 72 -4.69 11.40 7.53
CA LYS A 72 -5.63 12.30 8.23
C LYS A 72 -5.02 12.97 9.45
N GLU A 73 -4.05 12.33 10.11
CA GLU A 73 -3.27 12.92 11.20
C GLU A 73 -2.10 13.80 10.71
N GLY A 74 -1.92 13.98 9.40
CA GLY A 74 -0.83 14.77 8.82
C GLY A 74 0.53 14.08 8.87
N ARG A 75 0.58 12.74 8.98
CA ARG A 75 1.86 12.00 8.97
C ARG A 75 2.50 12.02 7.58
N ASP A 76 3.83 12.06 7.57
CA ASP A 76 4.63 12.00 6.34
C ASP A 76 4.67 10.59 5.73
N VAL A 77 4.97 10.53 4.44
CA VAL A 77 4.99 9.28 3.66
C VAL A 77 5.97 8.25 4.21
N GLU A 78 7.14 8.65 4.70
CA GLU A 78 8.15 7.72 5.18
C GLU A 78 7.71 7.05 6.49
N THR A 79 7.15 7.83 7.40
CA THR A 79 6.59 7.34 8.67
C THR A 79 5.44 6.37 8.39
N VAL A 80 4.51 6.74 7.50
CA VAL A 80 3.39 5.87 7.13
C VAL A 80 3.87 4.58 6.49
N ALA A 81 4.83 4.65 5.55
CA ALA A 81 5.37 3.48 4.85
C ALA A 81 5.98 2.46 5.82
N LYS A 82 6.71 2.94 6.84
CA LYS A 82 7.27 2.09 7.91
C LYS A 82 6.16 1.42 8.72
N GLN A 83 5.12 2.16 9.09
CA GLN A 83 4.06 1.66 9.94
C GLN A 83 3.19 0.59 9.26
N ILE A 84 2.82 0.81 8.00
CA ILE A 84 1.98 -0.14 7.23
C ILE A 84 2.80 -1.26 6.58
N GLU A 85 4.12 -1.29 6.81
CA GLU A 85 5.08 -2.20 6.20
C GLU A 85 4.96 -2.27 4.66
N ARG A 86 4.99 -1.10 4.01
CA ARG A 86 4.95 -0.96 2.53
C ARG A 86 6.08 -0.08 1.99
N ALA A 87 6.33 -0.21 0.69
CA ALA A 87 7.29 0.62 0.01
C ALA A 87 6.81 2.08 -0.04
N PRO A 88 7.71 3.08 0.08
CA PRO A 88 7.35 4.50 -0.02
C PRO A 88 6.56 4.84 -1.27
N THR A 89 6.86 4.20 -2.41
CA THR A 89 6.15 4.39 -3.68
C THR A 89 4.69 3.94 -3.63
N THR A 90 4.39 2.83 -2.93
CA THR A 90 3.00 2.39 -2.70
C THR A 90 2.28 3.36 -1.77
N THR A 91 2.96 3.82 -0.72
CA THR A 91 2.43 4.78 0.24
C THR A 91 2.15 6.15 -0.40
N GLN A 92 2.99 6.62 -1.32
CA GLN A 92 2.74 7.81 -2.16
C GLN A 92 1.48 7.65 -3.00
N GLY A 93 1.25 6.45 -3.56
CA GLY A 93 0.01 6.12 -4.28
C GLY A 93 -1.21 6.26 -3.37
N TYR A 94 -1.13 5.75 -2.12
CA TYR A 94 -2.20 5.91 -1.14
C TYR A 94 -2.40 7.37 -0.72
N LEU A 95 -1.35 8.17 -0.60
CA LEU A 95 -1.47 9.59 -0.29
C LEU A 95 -2.22 10.34 -1.39
N ALA A 96 -1.84 10.13 -2.66
CA ALA A 96 -2.52 10.76 -3.79
C ALA A 96 -4.01 10.39 -3.83
N GLU A 97 -4.33 9.11 -3.60
CA GLU A 97 -5.71 8.65 -3.55
C GLU A 97 -6.47 9.24 -2.36
N TYR A 98 -5.84 9.31 -1.17
CA TYR A 98 -6.42 9.92 0.02
C TYR A 98 -6.81 11.39 -0.25
N ILE A 99 -5.90 12.18 -0.84
CA ILE A 99 -6.11 13.59 -1.16
C ILE A 99 -7.27 13.73 -2.15
N ASP A 100 -7.27 12.96 -3.24
CA ASP A 100 -8.30 13.03 -4.29
C ASP A 100 -9.68 12.61 -3.76
N SER A 101 -9.76 11.54 -2.97
CA SER A 101 -11.03 11.00 -2.48
C SER A 101 -11.64 11.80 -1.33
N HIS A 102 -10.82 12.44 -0.50
CA HIS A 102 -11.28 13.25 0.64
C HIS A 102 -11.37 14.74 0.31
N GLY A 103 -11.04 15.15 -0.91
CA GLY A 103 -11.07 16.56 -1.32
C GLY A 103 -10.10 17.43 -0.51
N VAL A 104 -8.94 16.90 -0.13
CA VAL A 104 -7.94 17.66 0.62
C VAL A 104 -7.40 18.78 -0.27
N THR A 105 -7.45 20.01 0.23
CA THR A 105 -7.02 21.22 -0.50
C THR A 105 -5.73 21.81 0.01
N ASP A 106 -5.29 21.42 1.22
CA ASP A 106 -4.08 21.91 1.87
C ASP A 106 -3.00 20.81 1.90
N PRO A 107 -1.89 20.97 1.15
CA PRO A 107 -0.79 20.01 1.12
C PRO A 107 0.30 20.29 2.17
N SER A 108 0.14 21.29 3.05
CA SER A 108 1.15 21.69 4.04
C SER A 108 1.78 20.56 4.88
N PRO A 109 1.08 19.44 5.20
CA PRO A 109 1.71 18.32 5.92
C PRO A 109 2.75 17.53 5.09
N TRP A 110 2.77 17.68 3.77
CA TRP A 110 3.56 16.83 2.86
C TRP A 110 4.44 17.60 1.87
N VAL A 111 4.10 18.86 1.61
CA VAL A 111 4.79 19.73 0.66
C VAL A 111 5.13 21.03 1.37
N ASP A 112 6.36 21.49 1.17
CA ASP A 112 6.78 22.81 1.63
C ASP A 112 5.89 23.93 1.03
N PRO A 113 5.44 24.93 1.81
CA PRO A 113 4.56 25.97 1.32
C PRO A 113 5.11 26.76 0.12
N ASP A 114 6.41 27.07 0.09
CA ASP A 114 7.03 27.80 -1.02
C ASP A 114 7.07 26.94 -2.27
N LEU A 115 7.34 25.64 -2.12
CA LEU A 115 7.27 24.68 -3.20
C LEU A 115 5.83 24.53 -3.74
N HIS A 116 4.84 24.45 -2.85
CA HIS A 116 3.44 24.38 -3.24
C HIS A 116 3.03 25.62 -4.05
N HIS A 117 3.44 26.81 -3.61
CA HIS A 117 3.18 28.06 -4.33
C HIS A 117 3.80 28.05 -5.73
N ARG A 118 5.07 27.64 -5.85
CA ARG A 118 5.76 27.50 -7.15
C ARG A 118 5.04 26.51 -8.08
N ILE A 119 4.57 25.37 -7.54
CA ILE A 119 3.81 24.40 -8.31
C ILE A 119 2.47 24.99 -8.77
N GLY A 120 1.77 25.73 -7.92
CA GLY A 120 0.54 26.45 -8.28
C GLY A 120 0.73 27.41 -9.46
N GLN A 121 1.80 28.22 -9.42
CA GLN A 121 2.16 29.13 -10.53
C GLN A 121 2.47 28.37 -11.83
N ALA A 122 3.16 27.23 -11.73
CA ALA A 122 3.42 26.39 -12.90
C ALA A 122 2.12 25.83 -13.49
N ILE A 123 1.20 25.35 -12.65
CA ILE A 123 -0.12 24.85 -13.05
C ILE A 123 -0.93 25.93 -13.78
N GLU A 124 -0.93 27.17 -13.29
CA GLU A 124 -1.65 28.28 -13.96
C GLU A 124 -1.13 28.57 -15.37
N LYS A 125 0.17 28.34 -15.62
CA LYS A 125 0.79 28.57 -16.93
C LYS A 125 0.59 27.42 -17.91
N VAL A 126 0.77 26.17 -17.45
CA VAL A 126 0.85 24.98 -18.32
C VAL A 126 -0.36 24.06 -18.22
N GLY A 127 -1.26 24.30 -17.27
CA GLY A 127 -2.43 23.48 -16.97
C GLY A 127 -2.14 22.36 -15.96
N GLY A 128 -3.19 21.95 -15.22
CA GLY A 128 -3.12 20.94 -14.14
C GLY A 128 -3.38 19.49 -14.58
N GLU A 129 -3.66 19.26 -15.86
CA GLU A 129 -4.09 17.95 -16.38
C GLU A 129 -2.98 16.90 -16.44
N ARG A 130 -1.73 17.34 -16.66
CA ARG A 130 -0.58 16.46 -16.86
C ARG A 130 0.59 16.94 -15.99
N LEU A 131 1.25 16.00 -15.32
CA LEU A 131 2.38 16.32 -14.44
C LEU A 131 3.65 16.71 -15.20
N ARG A 132 3.85 16.20 -16.43
CA ARG A 132 5.07 16.42 -17.21
C ARG A 132 5.28 17.90 -17.58
N PRO A 133 4.30 18.64 -18.14
CA PRO A 133 4.46 20.07 -18.39
C PRO A 133 4.77 20.89 -17.13
N ILE A 134 4.19 20.51 -15.99
CA ILE A 134 4.47 21.15 -14.69
C ILE A 134 5.92 20.88 -14.27
N PHE A 135 6.40 19.65 -14.43
CA PHE A 135 7.78 19.27 -14.13
C PHE A 135 8.80 20.02 -15.00
N GLU A 136 8.50 20.17 -16.30
CA GLU A 136 9.33 20.94 -17.25
C GLU A 136 9.36 22.44 -16.89
N GLU A 137 8.22 23.04 -16.54
CA GLU A 137 8.14 24.45 -16.07
C GLU A 137 8.89 24.68 -14.76
N LEU A 138 8.97 23.66 -13.90
CA LEU A 138 9.72 23.70 -12.63
C LEU A 138 11.22 23.39 -12.81
N GLY A 139 11.71 23.29 -14.05
CA GLY A 139 13.12 23.06 -14.36
C GLY A 139 13.59 21.62 -14.11
N GLU A 140 12.67 20.65 -14.04
CA GLU A 140 12.97 19.23 -13.85
C GLU A 140 13.66 18.87 -12.50
N GLU A 141 13.63 19.79 -11.53
CA GLU A 141 14.27 19.60 -10.22
C GLU A 141 13.31 19.05 -9.15
N VAL A 142 12.01 19.24 -9.35
CA VAL A 142 11.00 18.92 -8.33
C VAL A 142 10.56 17.47 -8.43
N PRO A 143 10.58 16.69 -7.33
CA PRO A 143 10.08 15.33 -7.31
C PRO A 143 8.62 15.20 -7.78
N TYR A 144 8.33 14.20 -8.62
CA TYR A 144 7.00 13.98 -9.19
C TYR A 144 5.90 13.74 -8.15
N ASP A 145 6.24 13.19 -6.99
CA ASP A 145 5.31 12.97 -5.88
C ASP A 145 4.86 14.30 -5.25
N GLN A 146 5.77 15.25 -5.06
CA GLN A 146 5.48 16.60 -4.57
C GLN A 146 4.59 17.37 -5.55
N ILE A 147 4.89 17.27 -6.85
CA ILE A 147 4.07 17.85 -7.92
C ILE A 147 2.66 17.24 -7.91
N ARG A 148 2.56 15.91 -7.80
CA ARG A 148 1.28 15.20 -7.78
C ARG A 148 0.43 15.62 -6.59
N VAL A 149 1.00 15.66 -5.38
CA VAL A 149 0.29 16.08 -4.16
C VAL A 149 -0.27 17.49 -4.33
N SER A 150 0.59 18.44 -4.72
CA SER A 150 0.18 19.83 -4.93
C SER A 150 -0.87 19.99 -6.02
N ALA A 151 -0.70 19.33 -7.16
CA ALA A 151 -1.65 19.40 -8.27
C ALA A 151 -3.01 18.79 -7.91
N THR A 152 -3.03 17.72 -7.12
CA THR A 152 -4.28 17.11 -6.65
C THR A 152 -4.99 18.03 -5.67
N CYS A 153 -4.26 18.65 -4.73
CA CYS A 153 -4.83 19.65 -3.83
C CYS A 153 -5.38 20.87 -4.58
N TRP A 154 -4.66 21.37 -5.58
CA TRP A 154 -5.10 22.47 -6.43
C TRP A 154 -6.38 22.11 -7.20
N LYS A 155 -6.45 20.91 -7.79
CA LYS A 155 -7.66 20.42 -8.47
C LYS A 155 -8.86 20.35 -7.53
N ASN A 156 -8.64 19.97 -6.27
CA ASN A 156 -9.71 19.91 -5.26
C ASN A 156 -10.24 21.29 -4.85
N GLN A 157 -9.48 22.37 -5.09
CA GLN A 157 -9.95 23.74 -4.85
C GLN A 157 -10.87 24.24 -5.98
N MET A 158 -10.82 23.62 -7.15
CA MET A 158 -11.70 23.95 -8.26
C MET A 158 -13.04 23.21 -8.17
N PRO A 159 -14.16 23.87 -8.50
CA PRO A 159 -15.44 23.19 -8.60
C PRO A 159 -15.34 22.05 -9.64
N ARG A 160 -15.70 20.84 -9.23
CA ARG A 160 -15.84 19.70 -10.14
C ARG A 160 -17.18 19.90 -10.88
N ASP A 161 -17.11 20.27 -12.16
CA ASP A 161 -18.28 20.34 -13.07
C ASP A 161 -18.94 18.96 -13.26
#